data_AF-A0A7L2H387-F1
#
_entry.id   AF-A0A7L2H387-F1
#
_cell.length_a   1.000
_cell.length_b   1.000
_cell.length_c   1.000
_cell.angle_alpha   90.00
_cell.angle_beta   90.00
_cell.angle_gamma   90.00
#
_symmetry.space_group_name_H-M   'P 1'
#
loop_
_entity.id
_entity.type
_entity.pdbx_description
1 polymer ?
#
loop_
_entity_poly.entity_id
_entity_poly.type
_entity_poly.pdbx_seq_one_letter_code
_entity_poly.pdbx_strand_id
1 'polypeptide(L)'
;DAGDYKCVATNDAGAVERSLTLTLQSPPVITVEPVETVIEAGATAVLNCQANGEPPPTIKWSRRGHPVVSDERATVLSNGSLRIVAARKEDTSEYECVARNLMGSVLVRVPLTVQGGPSRAKGSVIGNINDIEFGIAFLNATVTDSPDSEARVIQAKITNVPRSLGPAMSTLVSILSPVYWTTAKEIGEAMNGFTLTDAVFKRETQVEFATGEILRMTHVARGLDSDGALLLDVVVSGHVLQLQSIADVNVKDYTEDYIQTGPGQLYAHSTRLFTVDGVSVPYTWNHTITYDYTKGKMPFLVETLHAASVTTEYNPLEETMAFKIHASIAKGDRSNQCPAGFALDSTGPYCSDIDECETRDTCQHECRNTLGSYQCTCPPGYRL
;
A
#
# COMPACT_ATOMS: atom_id res chain seq x y z
N ASP A 1 35.93 44.10 -20.73
CA ASP A 1 36.41 43.19 -19.68
C ASP A 1 35.78 43.54 -18.35
N ALA A 2 35.55 42.53 -17.51
CA ALA A 2 35.19 42.74 -16.11
C ALA A 2 36.47 43.03 -15.30
N GLY A 3 36.38 43.86 -14.27
CA GLY A 3 37.53 44.26 -13.46
C GLY A 3 37.30 45.51 -12.62
N ASP A 4 38.29 45.86 -11.81
CA ASP A 4 38.28 47.08 -11.00
C ASP A 4 38.83 48.26 -11.80
N TYR A 5 37.97 49.26 -11.99
CA TYR A 5 38.32 50.50 -12.68
C TYR A 5 38.45 51.62 -11.66
N LYS A 6 39.47 52.46 -11.84
CA LYS A 6 39.76 53.60 -10.97
C LYS A 6 39.80 54.86 -11.79
N CYS A 7 38.90 55.79 -11.51
CA CYS A 7 38.95 57.13 -12.07
C CYS A 7 39.81 58.01 -11.17
N VAL A 8 40.83 58.65 -11.73
CA VAL A 8 41.72 59.58 -11.04
C VAL A 8 41.61 60.94 -11.72
N ALA A 9 41.21 61.96 -10.97
CA ALA A 9 41.12 63.34 -11.45
C ALA A 9 42.13 64.21 -10.70
N THR A 10 42.96 64.94 -11.44
CA THR A 10 44.10 65.69 -10.89
C THR A 10 44.04 67.16 -11.31
N ASN A 11 44.39 68.06 -10.39
CA ASN A 11 44.70 69.46 -10.66
C ASN A 11 45.96 69.88 -9.88
N ASP A 12 46.39 71.13 -10.02
CA ASP A 12 47.60 71.66 -9.37
C ASP A 12 47.56 71.61 -7.83
N ALA A 13 46.39 71.41 -7.23
CA ALA A 13 46.20 71.32 -5.79
C ALA A 13 46.10 69.86 -5.27
N GLY A 14 45.98 68.85 -6.14
CA GLY A 14 45.97 67.44 -5.73
C GLY A 14 45.21 66.50 -6.68
N ALA A 15 45.00 65.26 -6.21
CA ALA A 15 44.31 64.20 -6.92
C ALA A 15 43.12 63.67 -6.10
N VAL A 16 42.00 63.40 -6.77
CA VAL A 16 40.86 62.66 -6.21
C VAL A 16 40.66 61.38 -7.00
N GLU A 17 40.32 60.30 -6.30
CA GLU A 17 40.19 58.98 -6.90
C GLU A 17 38.87 58.34 -6.52
N ARG A 18 38.26 57.59 -7.45
CA ARG A 18 37.07 56.77 -7.20
C ARG A 18 37.21 55.43 -7.91
N SER A 19 37.04 54.35 -7.16
CA SER A 19 37.06 52.98 -7.70
C SER A 19 35.64 52.45 -7.93
N LEU A 20 35.48 51.62 -8.95
CA LEU A 20 34.26 50.91 -9.32
C LEU A 20 34.61 49.52 -9.87
N THR A 21 33.88 48.50 -9.43
CA THR A 21 34.04 47.13 -9.97
C THR A 21 33.00 46.90 -11.06
N LEU A 22 33.45 46.56 -12.27
CA LEU A 22 32.58 46.17 -13.38
C LEU A 22 32.47 44.65 -13.42
N THR A 23 31.28 44.10 -13.17
CA THR A 23 31.00 42.66 -13.29
C THR A 23 30.31 42.34 -14.61
N LEU A 24 30.60 41.16 -15.18
CA LEU A 24 29.90 40.66 -16.35
C LEU A 24 28.64 39.93 -15.90
N GLN A 25 27.49 40.55 -16.12
CA GLN A 25 26.21 39.97 -15.75
C GLN A 25 25.83 38.83 -16.70
N SER A 26 25.19 37.79 -16.16
CA SER A 26 24.74 36.63 -16.91
C SER A 26 23.37 36.15 -16.43
N PRO A 27 22.50 35.65 -17.34
CA PRO A 27 21.23 35.06 -16.97
C PRO A 27 21.45 33.77 -16.15
N PRO A 28 20.45 33.33 -15.37
CA PRO A 28 20.57 32.13 -14.59
C PRO A 28 20.63 30.89 -15.49
N VAL A 29 21.49 29.95 -15.15
CA VAL A 29 21.64 28.65 -15.80
C VAL A 29 21.58 27.57 -14.73
N ILE A 30 20.67 26.60 -14.90
CA ILE A 30 20.60 25.43 -14.02
C ILE A 30 21.85 24.59 -14.26
N THR A 31 22.61 24.32 -13.20
CA THR A 31 23.83 23.51 -13.23
C THR A 31 23.63 22.12 -12.65
N VAL A 32 22.63 21.96 -11.78
CA VAL A 32 22.16 20.67 -11.27
C VAL A 32 20.68 20.61 -11.51
N GLU A 33 20.27 19.76 -12.45
CA GLU A 33 18.86 19.51 -12.72
C GLU A 33 18.30 18.46 -11.74
N PRO A 34 17.06 18.64 -11.27
CA PRO A 34 16.38 17.63 -10.48
C PRO A 34 16.03 16.42 -11.34
N VAL A 35 16.10 15.23 -10.73
CA VAL A 35 15.81 13.95 -11.39
C VAL A 35 14.48 13.41 -10.89
N GLU A 36 13.74 12.73 -11.77
CA GLU A 36 12.54 11.99 -11.40
C GLU A 36 12.79 11.15 -10.15
N THR A 37 11.95 11.37 -9.13
CA THR A 37 12.12 10.76 -7.82
C THR A 37 10.86 9.99 -7.48
N VAL A 38 11.03 8.71 -7.18
CA VAL A 38 9.96 7.81 -6.74
C VAL A 38 10.30 7.36 -5.32
N ILE A 39 9.43 7.67 -4.37
CA ILE A 39 9.64 7.32 -2.95
C ILE A 39 8.39 6.69 -2.36
N GLU A 40 8.55 6.01 -1.25
CA GLU A 40 7.44 5.46 -0.46
C GLU A 40 6.81 6.58 0.40
N ALA A 41 5.51 6.51 0.64
CA ALA A 41 4.89 7.41 1.61
C ALA A 41 5.51 7.22 3.02
N GLY A 42 5.68 8.33 3.74
CA GLY A 42 6.46 8.42 4.98
C GLY A 42 7.96 8.69 4.78
N ALA A 43 8.52 8.43 3.59
CA ALA A 43 9.92 8.71 3.31
C ALA A 43 10.21 10.22 3.12
N THR A 44 11.49 10.58 3.03
CA THR A 44 11.92 11.95 2.72
C THR A 44 12.33 12.06 1.26
N ALA A 45 11.70 12.95 0.50
CA ALA A 45 12.13 13.33 -0.84
C ALA A 45 13.10 14.51 -0.80
N VAL A 46 14.13 14.48 -1.64
CA VAL A 46 15.02 15.62 -1.90
C VAL A 46 15.15 15.82 -3.41
N LEU A 47 14.58 16.91 -3.91
CA LEU A 47 14.71 17.32 -5.31
C LEU A 47 15.84 18.34 -5.40
N ASN A 48 16.97 17.93 -5.98
CA ASN A 48 18.17 18.77 -6.07
C ASN A 48 18.01 19.80 -7.20
N CYS A 49 18.29 21.07 -6.92
CA CYS A 49 18.36 22.09 -7.96
C CYS A 49 19.40 23.14 -7.60
N GLN A 50 20.32 23.41 -8.54
CA GLN A 50 21.34 24.45 -8.38
C GLN A 50 21.44 25.26 -9.66
N ALA A 51 21.76 26.54 -9.52
CA ALA A 51 21.88 27.46 -10.64
C ALA A 51 23.00 28.46 -10.42
N ASN A 52 23.70 28.80 -11.51
CA ASN A 52 24.70 29.86 -11.55
C ASN A 52 24.20 31.04 -12.37
N GLY A 53 24.77 32.21 -12.15
CA GLY A 53 24.45 33.45 -12.86
C GLY A 53 25.04 34.64 -12.11
N GLU A 54 25.15 35.78 -12.79
CA GLU A 54 25.69 37.00 -12.19
C GLU A 54 24.68 38.16 -12.36
N PRO A 55 24.13 38.72 -11.27
CA PRO A 55 24.30 38.29 -9.88
C PRO A 55 23.73 36.90 -9.56
N PRO A 56 24.15 36.28 -8.44
CA PRO A 56 23.72 34.94 -8.05
C PRO A 56 22.19 34.78 -8.05
N PRO A 57 21.67 33.72 -8.68
CA PRO A 57 20.23 33.54 -8.77
C PRO A 57 19.61 33.02 -7.47
N THR A 58 18.41 33.50 -7.17
CA THR A 58 17.57 32.92 -6.13
C THR A 58 16.79 31.75 -6.69
N ILE A 59 16.80 30.61 -5.97
CA ILE A 59 16.03 29.42 -6.33
C ILE A 59 14.72 29.40 -5.54
N LYS A 60 13.62 29.14 -6.24
CA LYS A 60 12.30 28.91 -5.65
C LYS A 60 11.67 27.67 -6.29
N TRP A 61 10.82 26.99 -5.52
CA TRP A 61 10.06 25.86 -6.00
C TRP A 61 8.58 26.21 -6.15
N SER A 62 7.97 25.72 -7.22
CA SER A 62 6.52 25.74 -7.39
C SER A 62 5.98 24.34 -7.69
N ARG A 63 4.72 24.14 -7.34
CA ARG A 63 3.95 22.93 -7.55
C ARG A 63 2.68 23.31 -8.30
N ARG A 64 2.49 22.77 -9.52
CA ARG A 64 1.34 23.13 -10.38
C ARG A 64 1.18 24.65 -10.53
N GLY A 65 2.29 25.37 -10.75
CA GLY A 65 2.32 26.84 -10.88
C GLY A 65 2.15 27.64 -9.58
N HIS A 66 1.92 26.99 -8.43
CA HIS A 66 1.79 27.65 -7.13
C HIS A 66 3.10 27.55 -6.34
N PRO A 67 3.60 28.63 -5.73
CA PRO A 67 4.82 28.56 -4.91
C PRO A 67 4.70 27.54 -3.78
N VAL A 68 5.72 26.71 -3.59
CA VAL A 68 5.82 25.83 -2.42
C VAL A 68 6.13 26.70 -1.22
N VAL A 69 5.17 26.79 -0.29
CA VAL A 69 5.36 27.50 0.98
C VAL A 69 6.21 26.63 1.89
N SER A 70 7.27 27.19 2.44
CA SER A 70 8.09 26.44 3.41
C SER A 70 7.33 26.28 4.72
N ASP A 71 7.17 25.04 5.16
CA ASP A 71 6.53 24.65 6.42
C ASP A 71 7.38 23.59 7.15
N GLU A 72 6.82 22.92 8.17
CA GLU A 72 7.54 21.87 8.91
C GLU A 72 7.91 20.65 8.04
N ARG A 73 7.21 20.47 6.92
CA ARG A 73 7.28 19.26 6.08
C ARG A 73 8.01 19.50 4.77
N ALA A 74 7.73 20.61 4.09
CA ALA A 74 8.36 21.03 2.85
C ALA A 74 9.28 22.23 3.11
N THR A 75 10.58 22.07 2.87
CA THR A 75 11.60 23.09 3.12
C THR A 75 12.53 23.24 1.92
N VAL A 76 12.77 24.48 1.49
CA VAL A 76 13.85 24.77 0.53
C VAL A 76 15.16 24.91 1.31
N LEU A 77 16.12 24.04 1.02
CA LEU A 77 17.43 24.01 1.68
C LEU A 77 18.31 25.18 1.21
N SER A 78 19.38 25.47 1.96
CA SER A 78 20.34 26.54 1.63
C SER A 78 21.02 26.37 0.27
N ASN A 79 21.12 25.13 -0.23
CA ASN A 79 21.65 24.82 -1.55
C ASN A 79 20.60 24.91 -2.68
N GLY A 80 19.37 25.38 -2.40
CA GLY A 80 18.27 25.50 -3.36
C GLY A 80 17.43 24.23 -3.56
N SER A 81 17.80 23.11 -2.95
CA SER A 81 17.06 21.84 -3.10
C SER A 81 15.76 21.85 -2.29
N LEU A 82 14.70 21.22 -2.82
CA LEU A 82 13.45 21.04 -2.09
C LEU A 82 13.50 19.73 -1.30
N ARG A 83 13.34 19.81 0.02
CA ARG A 83 13.22 18.65 0.91
C ARG A 83 11.79 18.53 1.42
N ILE A 84 11.16 17.39 1.20
CA ILE A 84 9.84 17.04 1.71
C ILE A 84 9.98 15.84 2.64
N VAL A 85 9.80 16.02 3.95
CA VAL A 85 9.81 14.92 4.94
C VAL A 85 8.41 14.31 5.08
N ALA A 86 8.33 13.05 5.56
CA ALA A 86 7.05 12.36 5.78
C ALA A 86 6.10 12.49 4.57
N ALA A 87 6.62 12.15 3.39
CA ALA A 87 5.93 12.37 2.12
C ALA A 87 4.58 11.65 2.10
N ARG A 88 3.57 12.32 1.56
CA ARG A 88 2.20 11.81 1.46
C ARG A 88 1.86 11.56 0.00
N LYS A 89 0.86 10.73 -0.26
CA LYS A 89 0.38 10.48 -1.63
C LYS A 89 -0.02 11.79 -2.32
N GLU A 90 -0.62 12.73 -1.57
CA GLU A 90 -0.97 14.05 -2.09
C GLU A 90 0.25 14.90 -2.49
N ASP A 91 1.49 14.53 -2.19
CA ASP A 91 2.68 15.26 -2.67
C ASP A 91 3.03 14.92 -4.12
N THR A 92 2.49 13.83 -4.66
CA THR A 92 2.71 13.40 -6.03
C THR A 92 2.32 14.52 -7.00
N SER A 93 3.30 15.01 -7.75
CA SER A 93 3.13 16.16 -8.64
C SER A 93 4.33 16.35 -9.54
N GLU A 94 4.14 17.11 -10.61
CA GLU A 94 5.23 17.81 -11.27
C GLU A 94 5.61 19.05 -10.45
N TYR A 95 6.86 19.10 -10.01
CA TYR A 95 7.49 20.22 -9.32
C TYR A 95 8.34 21.01 -10.30
N GLU A 96 8.45 22.31 -10.05
CA GLU A 96 9.16 23.26 -10.90
C GLU A 96 10.25 23.93 -10.06
N CYS A 97 11.51 23.78 -10.46
CA CYS A 97 12.59 24.60 -9.91
C CYS A 97 12.74 25.87 -10.77
N VAL A 98 12.65 27.03 -10.14
CA VAL A 98 12.78 28.34 -10.78
C VAL A 98 13.99 29.06 -10.23
N ALA A 99 15.00 29.27 -11.08
CA ALA A 99 16.16 30.11 -10.77
C ALA A 99 15.99 31.48 -11.43
N ARG A 100 16.12 32.55 -10.64
CA ARG A 100 15.91 33.93 -11.10
C ARG A 100 16.97 34.88 -10.57
N ASN A 101 17.49 35.75 -11.44
CA ASN A 101 18.26 36.93 -11.07
C ASN A 101 17.74 38.16 -11.86
N LEU A 102 18.46 39.29 -11.84
CA LEU A 102 18.04 40.50 -12.55
C LEU A 102 18.21 40.43 -14.08
N MET A 103 18.93 39.42 -14.60
CA MET A 103 19.14 39.19 -16.03
C MET A 103 18.10 38.25 -16.64
N GLY A 104 17.38 37.47 -15.82
CA GLY A 104 16.32 36.60 -16.33
C GLY A 104 15.89 35.52 -15.35
N SER A 105 15.17 34.53 -15.88
CA SER A 105 14.71 33.36 -15.15
C SER A 105 14.77 32.11 -16.02
N VAL A 106 15.11 30.98 -15.43
CA VAL A 106 15.08 29.65 -16.03
C VAL A 106 14.25 28.73 -15.14
N LEU A 107 13.50 27.80 -15.74
CA LEU A 107 12.67 26.83 -15.05
C LEU A 107 12.92 25.43 -15.61
N VAL A 108 12.95 24.44 -14.72
CA VAL A 108 12.97 23.01 -15.08
C VAL A 108 11.90 22.26 -14.29
N ARG A 109 11.26 21.29 -14.93
CA ARG A 109 10.17 20.47 -14.38
C ARG A 109 10.70 19.10 -13.99
N VAL A 110 10.19 18.54 -12.89
CA VAL A 110 10.54 17.20 -12.42
C VAL A 110 9.32 16.52 -11.78
N PRO A 111 9.05 15.24 -12.11
CA PRO A 111 8.03 14.47 -11.40
C PRO A 111 8.56 13.96 -10.05
N LEU A 112 7.75 14.12 -9.01
CA LEU A 112 7.86 13.39 -7.76
C LEU A 112 6.66 12.44 -7.66
N THR A 113 6.92 11.15 -7.49
CA THR A 113 5.91 10.13 -7.30
C THR A 113 6.04 9.55 -5.90
N VAL A 114 5.00 9.69 -5.08
CA VAL A 114 4.92 9.06 -3.76
C VAL A 114 4.04 7.81 -3.89
N GLN A 115 4.67 6.66 -3.73
CA GLN A 115 4.02 5.37 -3.80
C GLN A 115 3.15 5.11 -2.56
N GLY A 116 1.96 4.56 -2.78
CA GLY A 116 1.00 4.23 -1.72
C GLY A 116 1.34 2.98 -0.91
N GLY A 117 2.60 2.58 -0.76
CA GLY A 117 2.95 1.42 0.06
C GLY A 117 4.36 0.91 -0.14
N PRO A 118 4.86 0.07 0.78
CA PRO A 118 6.23 -0.42 0.79
C PRO A 118 6.52 -1.34 -0.41
N SER A 119 7.75 -1.27 -0.91
CA SER A 119 8.26 -2.12 -2.00
C SER A 119 8.68 -3.52 -1.53
N ARG A 120 8.76 -3.74 -0.21
CA ARG A 120 9.17 -5.01 0.40
C ARG A 120 8.30 -5.36 1.60
N ALA A 121 8.15 -6.65 1.84
CA ALA A 121 7.58 -7.17 3.08
C ALA A 121 8.43 -8.33 3.59
N LYS A 122 8.55 -8.46 4.90
CA LYS A 122 9.19 -9.61 5.55
C LYS A 122 8.44 -10.00 6.80
N GLY A 123 8.52 -11.27 7.14
CA GLY A 123 7.69 -11.79 8.20
C GLY A 123 7.99 -13.21 8.62
N SER A 124 7.21 -13.65 9.59
CA SER A 124 7.23 -15.03 10.06
C SER A 124 5.83 -15.63 9.96
N VAL A 125 5.78 -16.90 9.59
CA VAL A 125 4.58 -17.74 9.64
C VAL A 125 4.88 -18.87 10.61
N ILE A 126 4.07 -18.98 11.66
CA ILE A 126 4.17 -20.02 12.67
C ILE A 126 2.80 -20.66 12.88
N GLY A 127 2.78 -21.90 13.36
CA GLY A 127 1.52 -22.51 13.75
C GLY A 127 1.42 -24.01 13.54
N ASN A 128 0.17 -24.46 13.47
CA ASN A 128 -0.20 -25.85 13.31
C ASN A 128 -1.23 -26.00 12.18
N ILE A 129 -0.96 -26.89 11.23
CA ILE A 129 -1.89 -27.22 10.14
C ILE A 129 -2.01 -28.74 10.08
N ASN A 130 -3.23 -29.28 10.11
CA ASN A 130 -3.48 -30.72 10.07
C ASN A 130 -2.69 -31.48 11.16
N ASP A 131 -2.72 -30.97 12.39
CA ASP A 131 -1.98 -31.47 13.55
C ASP A 131 -0.45 -31.46 13.41
N ILE A 132 0.10 -30.86 12.35
CA ILE A 132 1.53 -30.70 12.14
C ILE A 132 1.94 -29.30 12.61
N GLU A 133 2.64 -29.25 13.74
CA GLU A 133 3.32 -28.03 14.19
C GLU A 133 4.60 -27.85 13.38
N PHE A 134 4.76 -26.69 12.77
CA PHE A 134 5.98 -26.34 12.04
C PHE A 134 6.68 -25.17 12.73
N GLY A 135 8.01 -25.14 12.61
CA GLY A 135 8.83 -24.07 13.15
C GLY A 135 8.59 -22.74 12.43
N ILE A 136 9.54 -21.81 12.57
CA ILE A 136 9.42 -20.51 11.90
C ILE A 136 9.63 -20.68 10.39
N ALA A 137 8.57 -20.44 9.63
CA ALA A 137 8.64 -20.24 8.20
C ALA A 137 8.83 -18.76 7.88
N PHE A 138 9.77 -18.43 6.99
CA PHE A 138 10.13 -17.04 6.73
C PHE A 138 9.43 -16.53 5.48
N LEU A 139 8.66 -15.47 5.62
CA LEU A 139 8.02 -14.75 4.54
C LEU A 139 8.94 -13.64 4.04
N ASN A 140 9.20 -13.58 2.74
CA ASN A 140 9.77 -12.42 2.07
C ASN A 140 8.93 -12.10 0.83
N ALA A 141 8.66 -10.82 0.60
CA ALA A 141 7.97 -10.36 -0.59
C ALA A 141 8.57 -9.08 -1.16
N THR A 142 8.48 -8.96 -2.48
CA THR A 142 8.84 -7.79 -3.26
C THR A 142 7.62 -7.31 -4.03
N VAL A 143 7.44 -6.00 -4.08
CA VAL A 143 6.32 -5.35 -4.75
C VAL A 143 6.88 -4.43 -5.83
N THR A 144 6.40 -4.60 -7.05
CA THR A 144 6.77 -3.77 -8.19
C THR A 144 5.53 -3.21 -8.87
N ASP A 145 5.62 -1.99 -9.39
CA ASP A 145 4.58 -1.47 -10.29
C ASP A 145 4.67 -2.21 -11.64
N SER A 146 3.51 -2.57 -12.19
CA SER A 146 3.42 -3.13 -13.55
C SER A 146 3.23 -1.98 -14.55
N PRO A 147 4.10 -1.82 -15.55
CA PRO A 147 3.93 -0.78 -16.57
C PRO A 147 2.67 -0.98 -17.44
N ASP A 148 2.30 -2.25 -17.65
CA ASP A 148 1.28 -2.66 -18.60
C ASP A 148 -0.07 -3.01 -17.94
N SER A 149 -0.17 -2.92 -16.61
CA SER A 149 -1.41 -3.20 -15.89
C SER A 149 -1.68 -2.18 -14.79
N GLU A 150 -2.96 -1.90 -14.56
CA GLU A 150 -3.47 -1.09 -13.44
C GLU A 150 -3.36 -1.85 -12.10
N ALA A 151 -2.23 -2.53 -11.87
CA ALA A 151 -1.99 -3.38 -10.71
C ALA A 151 -0.51 -3.35 -10.31
N ARG A 152 -0.27 -3.66 -9.03
CA ARG A 152 1.07 -3.95 -8.51
C ARG A 152 1.30 -5.44 -8.49
N VAL A 153 2.53 -5.87 -8.80
CA VAL A 153 2.93 -7.27 -8.81
C VAL A 153 3.60 -7.58 -7.48
N ILE A 154 3.02 -8.51 -6.73
CA ILE A 154 3.55 -9.03 -5.49
C ILE A 154 4.19 -10.38 -5.80
N GLN A 155 5.49 -10.51 -5.57
CA GLN A 155 6.20 -11.78 -5.60
C GLN A 155 6.64 -12.11 -4.18
N ALA A 156 6.21 -13.25 -3.66
CA ALA A 156 6.53 -13.68 -2.30
C ALA A 156 7.10 -15.10 -2.27
N LYS A 157 7.98 -15.35 -1.31
CA LYS A 157 8.55 -16.66 -1.03
C LYS A 157 8.42 -16.93 0.47
N ILE A 158 7.83 -18.07 0.82
CA ILE A 158 7.82 -18.62 2.18
C ILE A 158 8.80 -19.79 2.22
N THR A 159 9.80 -19.72 3.08
CA THR A 159 10.81 -20.79 3.25
C THR A 159 10.51 -21.63 4.48
N ASN A 160 11.13 -22.80 4.57
CA ASN A 160 10.94 -23.78 5.66
C ASN A 160 9.50 -24.32 5.72
N VAL A 161 8.89 -24.54 4.55
CA VAL A 161 7.56 -25.12 4.44
C VAL A 161 7.66 -26.65 4.42
N PRO A 162 7.09 -27.38 5.42
CA PRO A 162 7.18 -28.83 5.48
C PRO A 162 6.62 -29.51 4.22
N ARG A 163 7.30 -30.57 3.76
CA ARG A 163 6.89 -31.33 2.56
C ARG A 163 5.48 -31.91 2.63
N SER A 164 5.03 -32.27 3.82
CA SER A 164 3.68 -32.76 4.08
C SER A 164 2.61 -31.68 3.96
N LEU A 165 2.98 -30.40 4.07
CA LEU A 165 2.07 -29.25 4.02
C LEU A 165 2.13 -28.48 2.70
N GLY A 166 3.20 -28.61 1.92
CA GLY A 166 3.42 -27.85 0.68
C GLY A 166 2.20 -27.73 -0.24
N PRO A 167 1.62 -28.84 -0.74
CA PRO A 167 0.44 -28.80 -1.59
C PRO A 167 -0.76 -28.09 -0.96
N ALA A 168 -1.01 -28.33 0.34
CA ALA A 168 -2.10 -27.68 1.05
C ALA A 168 -1.84 -26.18 1.23
N MET A 169 -0.60 -25.78 1.52
CA MET A 169 -0.20 -24.37 1.61
C MET A 169 -0.32 -23.64 0.26
N SER A 170 -0.25 -24.33 -0.87
CA SER A 170 -0.54 -23.74 -2.19
C SER A 170 -1.96 -23.21 -2.31
N THR A 171 -2.91 -23.75 -1.55
CA THR A 171 -4.30 -23.25 -1.51
C THR A 171 -4.46 -22.00 -0.63
N LEU A 172 -3.48 -21.72 0.23
CA LEU A 172 -3.55 -20.69 1.27
C LEU A 172 -2.91 -19.37 0.84
N VAL A 173 -3.28 -18.88 -0.34
CA VAL A 173 -2.86 -17.56 -0.85
C VAL A 173 -3.17 -16.43 0.14
N SER A 174 -4.14 -16.65 1.03
CA SER A 174 -4.54 -15.74 2.08
C SER A 174 -3.46 -15.37 3.11
N ILE A 175 -2.43 -16.21 3.26
CA ILE A 175 -1.28 -15.90 4.12
C ILE A 175 -0.66 -14.57 3.67
N LEU A 176 -0.79 -14.24 2.38
CA LEU A 176 -0.30 -13.00 1.77
C LEU A 176 -1.34 -11.90 1.71
N SER A 177 -2.58 -12.12 2.19
CA SER A 177 -3.62 -11.09 2.11
C SER A 177 -3.25 -9.75 2.70
N PRO A 178 -2.64 -9.67 3.88
CA PRO A 178 -2.14 -8.41 4.40
C PRO A 178 -1.16 -7.74 3.44
N VAL A 179 -0.26 -8.49 2.79
CA VAL A 179 0.77 -7.92 1.91
C VAL A 179 0.12 -7.33 0.67
N TYR A 180 -0.65 -8.11 -0.08
CA TYR A 180 -1.22 -7.63 -1.34
C TYR A 180 -2.30 -6.56 -1.13
N TRP A 181 -3.03 -6.58 -0.01
CA TRP A 181 -3.98 -5.51 0.33
C TRP A 181 -3.27 -4.23 0.75
N THR A 182 -2.19 -4.33 1.54
CA THR A 182 -1.40 -3.17 1.97
C THR A 182 -0.71 -2.48 0.81
N THR A 183 -0.32 -3.22 -0.22
CA THR A 183 0.50 -2.70 -1.31
C THR A 183 -0.22 -2.63 -2.65
N ALA A 184 -1.53 -2.94 -2.69
CA ALA A 184 -2.35 -2.90 -3.89
C ALA A 184 -2.22 -1.54 -4.62
N LYS A 185 -2.28 -1.58 -5.95
CA LYS A 185 -2.37 -0.34 -6.74
C LYS A 185 -3.70 0.36 -6.45
N GLU A 186 -3.63 1.56 -5.91
CA GLU A 186 -4.81 2.37 -5.65
C GLU A 186 -5.33 3.02 -6.94
N ILE A 187 -6.58 2.74 -7.29
CA ILE A 187 -7.25 3.26 -8.47
C ILE A 187 -8.26 4.34 -8.07
N GLY A 188 -8.11 5.52 -8.67
CA GLY A 188 -8.91 6.69 -8.31
C GLY A 188 -8.62 7.15 -6.87
N GLU A 189 -9.69 7.31 -6.09
CA GLU A 189 -9.62 7.78 -4.70
C GLU A 189 -9.50 6.64 -3.67
N ALA A 190 -9.56 5.37 -4.09
CA ALA A 190 -9.48 4.22 -3.18
C ALA A 190 -8.16 4.20 -2.37
N MET A 191 -8.23 3.61 -1.18
CA MET A 191 -7.11 3.53 -0.23
C MET A 191 -6.76 2.07 0.05
N ASN A 192 -5.51 1.70 -0.25
CA ASN A 192 -4.99 0.40 0.14
C ASN A 192 -4.69 0.35 1.65
N GLY A 193 -4.27 -0.83 2.12
CA GLY A 193 -4.00 -1.02 3.55
C GLY A 193 -2.88 -0.14 4.10
N PHE A 194 -1.88 0.25 3.31
CA PHE A 194 -0.82 1.14 3.77
C PHE A 194 -1.35 2.56 3.99
N THR A 195 -1.98 3.14 2.97
CA THR A 195 -2.50 4.51 3.04
C THR A 195 -3.56 4.65 4.15
N LEU A 196 -4.34 3.60 4.41
CA LEU A 196 -5.38 3.60 5.45
C LEU A 196 -4.81 3.45 6.87
N THR A 197 -3.74 2.67 7.06
CA THR A 197 -3.34 2.19 8.40
C THR A 197 -1.90 2.48 8.79
N ASP A 198 -1.12 3.11 7.90
CA ASP A 198 0.36 3.19 8.00
C ASP A 198 1.01 1.82 8.22
N ALA A 199 0.43 0.76 7.62
CA ALA A 199 0.85 -0.63 7.78
C ALA A 199 0.80 -1.15 9.24
N VAL A 200 0.01 -0.53 10.12
CA VAL A 200 -0.21 -1.00 11.49
C VAL A 200 -1.65 -1.46 11.65
N PHE A 201 -1.85 -2.78 11.62
CA PHE A 201 -3.17 -3.38 11.75
C PHE A 201 -3.09 -4.84 12.22
N LYS A 202 -4.19 -5.35 12.76
CA LYS A 202 -4.39 -6.76 13.04
C LYS A 202 -5.51 -7.29 12.15
N ARG A 203 -5.30 -8.44 11.51
CA ARG A 203 -6.28 -9.14 10.68
C ARG A 203 -6.54 -10.53 11.22
N GLU A 204 -7.79 -10.85 11.50
CA GLU A 204 -8.24 -12.17 11.93
C GLU A 204 -9.05 -12.79 10.80
N THR A 205 -8.59 -13.93 10.29
CA THR A 205 -9.18 -14.61 9.14
C THR A 205 -9.63 -16.02 9.55
N GLN A 206 -10.85 -16.40 9.17
CA GLN A 206 -11.30 -17.79 9.17
C GLN A 206 -11.51 -18.25 7.72
N VAL A 207 -11.04 -19.45 7.45
CA VAL A 207 -11.24 -20.17 6.20
C VAL A 207 -12.12 -21.36 6.51
N GLU A 208 -13.12 -21.57 5.68
CA GLU A 208 -13.96 -22.75 5.75
C GLU A 208 -13.99 -23.42 4.39
N PHE A 209 -13.53 -24.67 4.34
CA PHE A 209 -13.54 -25.47 3.15
C PHE A 209 -14.91 -26.12 2.99
N ALA A 210 -15.40 -26.31 1.77
CA ALA A 210 -16.67 -27.00 1.53
C ALA A 210 -16.70 -28.45 2.05
N THR A 211 -15.53 -29.02 2.34
CA THR A 211 -15.35 -30.33 2.97
C THR A 211 -15.48 -30.32 4.50
N GLY A 212 -15.58 -29.14 5.12
CA GLY A 212 -15.88 -28.93 6.55
C GLY A 212 -14.67 -28.57 7.42
N GLU A 213 -13.46 -28.59 6.87
CA GLU A 213 -12.25 -28.16 7.57
C GLU A 213 -12.26 -26.64 7.79
N ILE A 214 -11.72 -26.22 8.94
CA ILE A 214 -11.63 -24.83 9.33
C ILE A 214 -10.19 -24.48 9.66
N LEU A 215 -9.69 -23.41 9.03
CA LEU A 215 -8.38 -22.83 9.31
C LEU A 215 -8.55 -21.41 9.85
N ARG A 216 -7.79 -21.05 10.88
CA ARG A 216 -7.76 -19.70 11.44
C ARG A 216 -6.38 -19.09 11.26
N MET A 217 -6.34 -17.82 10.90
CA MET A 217 -5.10 -17.06 10.74
C MET A 217 -5.21 -15.72 11.44
N THR A 218 -4.21 -15.38 12.25
CA THR A 218 -4.03 -14.04 12.79
C THR A 218 -2.80 -13.42 12.15
N HIS A 219 -2.99 -12.27 11.51
CA HIS A 219 -1.90 -11.49 10.96
C HIS A 219 -1.74 -10.21 11.79
N VAL A 220 -0.50 -9.86 12.10
CA VAL A 220 -0.15 -8.63 12.83
C VAL A 220 0.87 -7.87 12.00
N ALA A 221 0.46 -6.75 11.43
CA ALA A 221 1.33 -5.82 10.73
C ALA A 221 1.83 -4.76 11.72
N ARG A 222 3.16 -4.59 11.81
CA ARG A 222 3.82 -3.74 12.82
C ARG A 222 4.38 -2.44 12.24
N GLY A 223 3.93 -2.04 11.06
CA GLY A 223 4.47 -0.92 10.30
C GLY A 223 5.69 -1.33 9.48
N LEU A 224 6.56 -0.35 9.21
CA LEU A 224 7.79 -0.53 8.44
C LEU A 224 9.02 -0.64 9.34
N ASP A 225 10.03 -1.36 8.90
CA ASP A 225 11.35 -1.35 9.53
C ASP A 225 12.21 -0.14 9.07
N SER A 226 13.47 -0.10 9.53
CA SER A 226 14.43 0.96 9.15
C SER A 226 14.73 1.03 7.65
N ASP A 227 14.50 -0.07 6.92
CA ASP A 227 14.78 -0.21 5.50
C ASP A 227 13.50 -0.05 4.64
N GLY A 228 12.38 0.35 5.26
CA GLY A 228 11.08 0.53 4.60
C GLY A 228 10.30 -0.76 4.32
N ALA A 229 10.73 -1.91 4.84
CA ALA A 229 10.03 -3.17 4.62
C ALA A 229 8.86 -3.34 5.61
N LEU A 230 7.70 -3.74 5.09
CA LEU A 230 6.54 -4.14 5.90
C LEU A 230 6.89 -5.30 6.82
N LEU A 231 6.62 -5.17 8.11
CA LEU A 231 6.79 -6.22 9.11
C LEU A 231 5.46 -6.94 9.35
N LEU A 232 5.43 -8.24 9.06
CA LEU A 232 4.22 -9.07 9.18
C LEU A 232 4.46 -10.34 9.97
N ASP A 233 3.71 -10.56 11.04
CA ASP A 233 3.70 -11.86 11.74
C ASP A 233 2.38 -12.58 11.50
N VAL A 234 2.46 -13.88 11.23
CA VAL A 234 1.31 -14.72 10.90
C VAL A 234 1.28 -15.93 11.82
N VAL A 235 0.16 -16.11 12.50
CA VAL A 235 -0.12 -17.30 13.31
C VAL A 235 -1.24 -18.08 12.64
N VAL A 236 -1.00 -19.34 12.32
CA VAL A 236 -1.94 -20.22 11.62
C VAL A 236 -2.33 -21.40 12.52
N SER A 237 -3.62 -21.74 12.58
CA SER A 237 -4.09 -22.89 13.36
C SER A 237 -5.33 -23.51 12.74
N GLY A 238 -5.33 -24.82 12.53
CA GLY A 238 -6.52 -25.57 12.15
C GLY A 238 -6.27 -26.62 11.09
N HIS A 239 -7.31 -26.89 10.31
CA HIS A 239 -7.32 -27.98 9.35
C HIS A 239 -7.58 -27.44 7.94
N VAL A 240 -6.99 -28.11 6.97
CA VAL A 240 -7.15 -27.84 5.54
C VAL A 240 -7.31 -29.16 4.81
N LEU A 241 -7.94 -29.11 3.64
CA LEU A 241 -8.06 -30.28 2.77
C LEU A 241 -6.68 -30.89 2.51
N GLN A 242 -6.51 -32.16 2.89
CA GLN A 242 -5.24 -32.86 2.69
C GLN A 242 -5.10 -33.24 1.22
N LEU A 243 -4.05 -32.74 0.58
CA LEU A 243 -3.76 -32.96 -0.83
C LEU A 243 -2.61 -33.94 -1.02
N GLN A 244 -2.62 -34.65 -2.15
CA GLN A 244 -1.49 -35.50 -2.53
C GLN A 244 -0.25 -34.64 -2.83
N SER A 245 0.95 -35.20 -2.63
CA SER A 245 2.22 -34.47 -2.76
C SER A 245 2.53 -33.94 -4.18
N ILE A 246 1.82 -34.42 -5.19
CA ILE A 246 2.00 -34.06 -6.61
C ILE A 246 0.75 -33.40 -7.22
N ALA A 247 -0.23 -33.02 -6.39
CA ALA A 247 -1.48 -32.44 -6.90
C ALA A 247 -1.22 -31.10 -7.58
N ASP A 248 -1.82 -30.90 -8.76
CA ASP A 248 -1.78 -29.62 -9.46
C ASP A 248 -2.83 -28.67 -8.85
N VAL A 249 -2.35 -27.63 -8.17
CA VAL A 249 -3.19 -26.65 -7.45
C VAL A 249 -3.14 -25.32 -8.18
N ASN A 250 -4.31 -24.85 -8.62
CA ASN A 250 -4.44 -23.53 -9.22
C ASN A 250 -5.52 -22.72 -8.51
N VAL A 251 -5.16 -21.52 -8.07
CA VAL A 251 -6.09 -20.57 -7.46
C VAL A 251 -6.57 -19.61 -8.54
N LYS A 252 -7.88 -19.52 -8.74
CA LYS A 252 -8.46 -18.59 -9.71
C LYS A 252 -8.37 -17.16 -9.22
N ASP A 253 -8.37 -16.22 -10.16
CA ASP A 253 -8.53 -14.79 -9.89
C ASP A 253 -9.83 -14.53 -9.12
N TYR A 254 -9.80 -13.54 -8.23
CA TYR A 254 -10.94 -13.21 -7.37
C TYR A 254 -10.97 -11.73 -7.02
N THR A 255 -12.15 -11.30 -6.58
CA THR A 255 -12.37 -9.99 -5.96
C THR A 255 -12.79 -10.16 -4.51
N GLU A 256 -12.52 -9.14 -3.72
CA GLU A 256 -12.87 -9.10 -2.31
C GLU A 256 -13.31 -7.69 -1.93
N ASP A 257 -14.53 -7.59 -1.42
CA ASP A 257 -15.12 -6.32 -0.98
C ASP A 257 -14.77 -6.08 0.49
N TYR A 258 -14.02 -5.01 0.75
CA TYR A 258 -13.68 -4.51 2.07
C TYR A 258 -14.75 -3.51 2.49
N ILE A 259 -15.44 -3.81 3.59
CA ILE A 259 -16.59 -3.07 4.10
C ILE A 259 -16.17 -2.34 5.37
N GLN A 260 -16.37 -1.02 5.44
CA GLN A 260 -16.12 -0.24 6.65
C GLN A 260 -17.24 -0.47 7.68
N THR A 261 -17.00 -1.33 8.68
CA THR A 261 -18.02 -1.70 9.68
C THR A 261 -18.00 -0.83 10.93
N GLY A 262 -16.95 -0.03 11.14
CA GLY A 262 -16.87 0.91 12.25
C GLY A 262 -15.58 1.71 12.26
N PRO A 263 -15.37 2.58 13.26
CA PRO A 263 -14.11 3.31 13.43
C PRO A 263 -12.93 2.35 13.62
N GLY A 264 -11.95 2.40 12.71
CA GLY A 264 -10.78 1.50 12.77
C GLY A 264 -11.11 0.02 12.48
N GLN A 265 -12.27 -0.28 11.88
CA GLN A 265 -12.72 -1.66 11.65
C GLN A 265 -13.18 -1.87 10.21
N LEU A 266 -12.67 -2.94 9.59
CA LEU A 266 -13.14 -3.46 8.31
C LEU A 266 -13.58 -4.91 8.44
N TYR A 267 -14.53 -5.30 7.61
CA TYR A 267 -14.92 -6.68 7.41
C TYR A 267 -14.87 -7.01 5.91
N ALA A 268 -14.52 -8.24 5.59
CA ALA A 268 -14.62 -8.73 4.23
C ALA A 268 -14.95 -10.21 4.22
N HIS A 269 -15.81 -10.58 3.26
CA HIS A 269 -16.25 -11.94 3.01
C HIS A 269 -16.06 -12.26 1.53
N SER A 270 -15.50 -13.43 1.22
CA SER A 270 -15.25 -13.86 -0.15
C SER A 270 -15.40 -15.38 -0.28
N THR A 271 -16.17 -15.82 -1.28
CA THR A 271 -16.21 -17.22 -1.72
C THR A 271 -15.27 -17.38 -2.90
N ARG A 272 -14.27 -18.24 -2.78
CA ARG A 272 -13.23 -18.44 -3.79
C ARG A 272 -13.27 -19.86 -4.33
N LEU A 273 -12.59 -20.07 -5.46
CA LEU A 273 -12.43 -21.38 -6.09
C LEU A 273 -10.94 -21.66 -6.35
N PHE A 274 -10.47 -22.82 -5.92
CA PHE A 274 -9.21 -23.38 -6.38
C PHE A 274 -9.50 -24.69 -7.11
N THR A 275 -8.62 -25.09 -8.00
CA THR A 275 -8.70 -26.40 -8.67
C THR A 275 -7.60 -27.30 -8.14
N VAL A 276 -7.96 -28.56 -7.87
CA VAL A 276 -7.02 -29.65 -7.57
C VAL A 276 -7.18 -30.68 -8.67
N ASP A 277 -6.14 -30.92 -9.47
CA ASP A 277 -6.16 -31.88 -10.58
C ASP A 277 -7.36 -31.65 -11.53
N GLY A 278 -7.70 -30.38 -11.76
CA GLY A 278 -8.83 -29.94 -12.59
C GLY A 278 -10.20 -29.89 -11.90
N VAL A 279 -10.33 -30.38 -10.66
CA VAL A 279 -11.59 -30.35 -9.90
C VAL A 279 -11.68 -29.06 -9.07
N SER A 280 -12.75 -28.28 -9.27
CA SER A 280 -12.96 -27.03 -8.52
C SER A 280 -13.49 -27.30 -7.11
N VAL A 281 -12.82 -26.74 -6.10
CA VAL A 281 -13.20 -26.81 -4.70
C VAL A 281 -13.52 -25.40 -4.19
N PRO A 282 -14.75 -25.14 -3.73
CA PRO A 282 -15.11 -23.89 -3.09
C PRO A 282 -14.64 -23.83 -1.64
N TYR A 283 -14.31 -22.61 -1.23
CA TYR A 283 -13.84 -22.29 0.11
C TYR A 283 -14.19 -20.83 0.41
N THR A 284 -14.61 -20.57 1.63
CA THR A 284 -15.06 -19.26 2.06
C THR A 284 -14.05 -18.62 3.00
N TRP A 285 -13.95 -17.31 2.88
CA TRP A 285 -13.06 -16.46 3.64
C TRP A 285 -13.91 -15.44 4.35
N ASN A 286 -13.78 -15.36 5.67
CA ASN A 286 -14.23 -14.22 6.43
C ASN A 286 -13.04 -13.63 7.17
N HIS A 287 -12.94 -12.31 7.21
CA HIS A 287 -11.93 -11.68 8.03
C HIS A 287 -12.33 -10.30 8.51
N THR A 288 -11.83 -9.98 9.70
CA THR A 288 -11.94 -8.68 10.32
C THR A 288 -10.57 -8.03 10.37
N ILE A 289 -10.50 -6.74 10.10
CA ILE A 289 -9.28 -5.93 10.20
C ILE A 289 -9.53 -4.84 11.23
N THR A 290 -8.58 -4.67 12.14
CA THR A 290 -8.60 -3.63 13.15
C THR A 290 -7.33 -2.79 13.06
N TYR A 291 -7.50 -1.47 13.13
CA TYR A 291 -6.42 -0.48 13.09
C TYR A 291 -6.77 0.72 13.97
N ASP A 292 -5.82 1.63 14.15
CA ASP A 292 -6.04 2.85 14.92
C ASP A 292 -7.10 3.75 14.27
N TYR A 293 -8.23 3.95 14.96
CA TYR A 293 -9.35 4.74 14.46
C TYR A 293 -9.00 6.21 14.18
N THR A 294 -7.91 6.73 14.76
CA THR A 294 -7.44 8.10 14.52
C THR A 294 -6.84 8.29 13.12
N LYS A 295 -6.48 7.19 12.43
CA LYS A 295 -6.01 7.22 11.03
C LYS A 295 -7.12 7.54 10.03
N GLY A 296 -8.38 7.52 10.47
CA GLY A 296 -9.53 7.82 9.64
C GLY A 296 -10.25 6.56 9.18
N LYS A 297 -10.72 6.58 7.94
CA LYS A 297 -11.58 5.57 7.33
C LYS A 297 -11.37 5.53 5.83
N MET A 298 -11.85 4.49 5.18
CA MET A 298 -11.92 4.46 3.73
C MET A 298 -12.81 5.62 3.22
N PRO A 299 -12.50 6.21 2.04
CA PRO A 299 -13.33 7.22 1.39
C PRO A 299 -14.71 6.70 0.99
N PHE A 300 -14.85 5.37 0.87
CA PHE A 300 -16.08 4.68 0.50
C PHE A 300 -16.52 3.72 1.62
N LEU A 301 -17.82 3.35 1.64
CA LEU A 301 -18.31 2.30 2.54
C LEU A 301 -17.75 0.93 2.14
N VAL A 302 -17.54 0.73 0.83
CA VAL A 302 -16.98 -0.48 0.26
C VAL A 302 -15.91 -0.16 -0.78
N GLU A 303 -14.74 -0.79 -0.62
CA GLU A 303 -13.67 -0.82 -1.63
C GLU A 303 -13.44 -2.25 -2.10
N THR A 304 -13.27 -2.43 -3.42
CA THR A 304 -13.09 -3.74 -4.03
C THR A 304 -11.63 -3.95 -4.34
N LEU A 305 -11.05 -4.99 -3.75
CA LEU A 305 -9.72 -5.49 -4.09
C LEU A 305 -9.86 -6.49 -5.25
N HIS A 306 -9.02 -6.32 -6.27
CA HIS A 306 -8.88 -7.25 -7.38
C HIS A 306 -7.55 -7.99 -7.26
N ALA A 307 -7.61 -9.31 -7.09
CA ALA A 307 -6.45 -10.19 -7.10
C ALA A 307 -6.47 -11.03 -8.39
N ALA A 308 -5.50 -10.80 -9.26
CA ALA A 308 -5.43 -11.40 -10.58
C ALA A 308 -4.08 -12.06 -10.86
N SER A 309 -4.03 -12.91 -11.89
CA SER A 309 -2.81 -13.64 -12.28
C SER A 309 -2.18 -14.38 -11.09
N VAL A 310 -3.01 -15.01 -10.27
CA VAL A 310 -2.57 -15.70 -9.06
C VAL A 310 -1.85 -16.98 -9.46
N THR A 311 -0.57 -17.10 -9.08
CA THR A 311 0.22 -18.32 -9.31
C THR A 311 0.91 -18.75 -8.03
N THR A 312 0.93 -20.06 -7.81
CA THR A 312 1.49 -20.70 -6.62
C THR A 312 2.36 -21.87 -7.03
N GLU A 313 3.58 -21.94 -6.51
CA GLU A 313 4.53 -23.02 -6.83
C GLU A 313 5.23 -23.50 -5.56
N TYR A 314 5.13 -24.80 -5.27
CA TYR A 314 5.85 -25.42 -4.17
C TYR A 314 7.06 -26.20 -4.67
N ASN A 315 8.23 -25.90 -4.14
CA ASN A 315 9.45 -26.65 -4.38
C ASN A 315 9.80 -27.51 -3.14
N PRO A 316 9.59 -28.84 -3.19
CA PRO A 316 9.84 -29.74 -2.06
C PRO A 316 11.33 -29.98 -1.77
N LEU A 317 12.23 -29.72 -2.73
CA LEU A 317 13.68 -29.87 -2.53
C LEU A 317 14.24 -28.71 -1.72
N GLU A 318 13.75 -27.50 -2.00
CA GLU A 318 14.12 -26.28 -1.27
C GLU A 318 13.24 -26.04 -0.04
N GLU A 319 12.11 -26.74 0.10
CA GLU A 319 11.07 -26.47 1.10
C GLU A 319 10.57 -25.02 1.04
N THR A 320 10.32 -24.56 -0.19
CA THR A 320 9.92 -23.19 -0.46
C THR A 320 8.61 -23.12 -1.24
N MET A 321 7.77 -22.18 -0.83
CA MET A 321 6.50 -21.85 -1.47
C MET A 321 6.61 -20.47 -2.10
N ALA A 322 6.44 -20.39 -3.41
CA ALA A 322 6.46 -19.14 -4.17
C ALA A 322 5.04 -18.72 -4.56
N PHE A 323 4.79 -17.42 -4.50
CA PHE A 323 3.53 -16.81 -4.89
C PHE A 323 3.80 -15.62 -5.82
N LYS A 324 2.92 -15.44 -6.80
CA LYS A 324 2.85 -14.22 -7.59
C LYS A 324 1.39 -13.81 -7.73
N ILE A 325 1.10 -12.53 -7.46
CA ILE A 325 -0.25 -11.97 -7.46
C ILE A 325 -0.18 -10.56 -8.02
N HIS A 326 -1.12 -10.20 -8.89
CA HIS A 326 -1.34 -8.83 -9.32
C HIS A 326 -2.49 -8.26 -8.48
N ALA A 327 -2.28 -7.13 -7.82
CA ALA A 327 -3.27 -6.54 -6.92
C ALA A 327 -3.55 -5.07 -7.24
N SER A 328 -4.83 -4.73 -7.27
CA SER A 328 -5.33 -3.36 -7.29
C SER A 328 -6.53 -3.20 -6.38
N ILE A 329 -6.76 -1.98 -5.90
CA ILE A 329 -7.91 -1.62 -5.09
C ILE A 329 -8.59 -0.42 -5.71
N ALA A 330 -9.91 -0.51 -5.83
CA ALA A 330 -10.71 0.48 -6.51
C ALA A 330 -12.03 0.73 -5.77
N LYS A 331 -12.68 1.82 -6.14
CA LYS A 331 -14.06 2.08 -5.79
C LYS A 331 -14.95 0.98 -6.40
N GLY A 332 -15.64 0.19 -5.56
CA GLY A 332 -16.60 -0.82 -6.03
C GLY A 332 -17.87 -0.22 -6.65
N ASP A 333 -18.60 -1.00 -7.45
CA ASP A 333 -19.82 -0.55 -8.16
C ASP A 333 -20.92 -0.02 -7.22
N ARG A 334 -20.97 -0.52 -5.97
CA ARG A 334 -21.90 -0.09 -4.91
C ARG A 334 -21.20 0.47 -3.68
N SER A 335 -20.02 1.06 -3.89
CA SER A 335 -19.14 1.68 -2.87
C SER A 335 -19.79 2.68 -1.89
N ASN A 336 -20.91 3.31 -2.25
CA ASN A 336 -21.62 4.28 -1.43
C ASN A 336 -22.84 3.71 -0.70
N GLN A 337 -23.05 2.39 -0.74
CA GLN A 337 -24.16 1.70 -0.09
C GLN A 337 -23.61 0.49 0.68
N CYS A 338 -24.25 0.17 1.79
CA CYS A 338 -23.93 -1.06 2.49
C CYS A 338 -24.38 -2.27 1.66
N PRO A 339 -23.56 -3.34 1.60
CA PRO A 339 -23.92 -4.55 0.89
C PRO A 339 -25.07 -5.28 1.60
N ALA A 340 -25.63 -6.29 0.94
CA ALA A 340 -26.66 -7.13 1.56
C ALA A 340 -26.16 -7.75 2.88
N GLY A 341 -27.06 -7.86 3.87
CA GLY A 341 -26.70 -8.24 5.25
C GLY A 341 -26.21 -7.06 6.11
N PHE A 342 -26.07 -5.86 5.54
CA PHE A 342 -25.65 -4.67 6.27
C PHE A 342 -26.60 -3.48 6.04
N ALA A 343 -26.73 -2.64 7.06
CA ALA A 343 -27.44 -1.38 7.02
C ALA A 343 -26.48 -0.21 7.27
N LEU A 344 -26.83 0.99 6.81
CA LEU A 344 -26.06 2.19 7.13
C LEU A 344 -26.20 2.51 8.62
N ASP A 345 -25.07 2.59 9.32
CA ASP A 345 -25.03 2.93 10.72
C ASP A 345 -25.47 4.38 10.95
N SER A 346 -26.26 4.61 12.01
CA SER A 346 -26.74 5.95 12.37
C SER A 346 -25.66 6.90 12.90
N THR A 347 -24.54 6.35 13.38
CA THR A 347 -23.45 7.09 14.05
C THR A 347 -22.39 7.59 13.09
N GLY A 348 -22.39 7.12 11.84
CA GLY A 348 -21.43 7.54 10.82
C GLY A 348 -21.56 6.72 9.53
N PRO A 349 -20.72 6.99 8.52
CA PRO A 349 -20.70 6.23 7.29
C PRO A 349 -19.99 4.90 7.53
N TYR A 350 -20.69 4.00 8.21
CA TYR A 350 -20.29 2.64 8.51
C TYR A 350 -21.43 1.69 8.15
N CYS A 351 -21.10 0.43 7.92
CA CYS A 351 -22.07 -0.61 7.67
C CYS A 351 -22.22 -1.47 8.92
N SER A 352 -23.35 -1.33 9.60
CA SER A 352 -23.73 -2.15 10.73
C SER A 352 -24.36 -3.44 10.23
N ASP A 353 -24.02 -4.55 10.88
CA ASP A 353 -24.64 -5.85 10.64
C ASP A 353 -26.17 -5.78 10.84
N ILE A 354 -26.93 -6.43 9.96
CA ILE A 354 -28.36 -6.64 10.16
C ILE A 354 -28.52 -7.97 10.86
N ASP A 355 -29.05 -7.96 12.08
CA ASP A 355 -29.39 -9.22 12.76
C ASP A 355 -30.66 -9.82 12.15
N GLU A 356 -30.50 -10.71 11.17
CA GLU A 356 -31.65 -11.34 10.53
C GLU A 356 -32.42 -12.27 11.47
N CYS A 357 -31.80 -12.69 12.59
CA CYS A 357 -32.42 -13.56 13.59
C CYS A 357 -33.39 -12.82 14.52
N GLU A 358 -33.41 -11.49 14.52
CA GLU A 358 -34.47 -10.72 15.19
C GLU A 358 -35.84 -10.90 14.51
N THR A 359 -35.85 -11.29 13.23
CA THR A 359 -37.08 -11.59 12.48
C THR A 359 -37.52 -13.04 12.73
N ARG A 360 -38.75 -13.23 13.23
CA ARG A 360 -39.27 -14.54 13.68
C ARG A 360 -39.31 -15.62 12.60
N ASP A 361 -39.46 -15.24 11.33
CA ASP A 361 -39.66 -16.18 10.22
C ASP A 361 -38.38 -16.46 9.40
N THR A 362 -37.21 -16.02 9.89
CA THR A 362 -35.92 -16.17 9.18
C THR A 362 -35.44 -17.62 9.12
N CYS A 363 -35.58 -18.38 10.20
CA CYS A 363 -35.22 -19.80 10.27
C CYS A 363 -36.38 -20.62 10.85
N GLN A 364 -36.56 -21.85 10.35
CA GLN A 364 -37.58 -22.76 10.88
C GLN A 364 -37.29 -23.23 12.32
N HIS A 365 -36.00 -23.30 12.70
CA HIS A 365 -35.55 -23.73 14.01
C HIS A 365 -34.62 -22.70 14.65
N GLU A 366 -33.35 -23.02 14.85
CA GLU A 366 -32.39 -22.13 15.49
C GLU A 366 -31.75 -21.24 14.43
N CYS A 367 -31.70 -19.94 14.72
CA CYS A 367 -31.05 -18.93 13.91
C CYS A 367 -29.80 -18.44 14.64
N ARG A 368 -28.68 -18.41 13.93
CA ARG A 368 -27.42 -17.87 14.42
C ARG A 368 -26.98 -16.72 13.53
N ASN A 369 -27.00 -15.51 14.09
CA ASN A 369 -26.53 -14.32 13.38
C ASN A 369 -25.00 -14.36 13.18
N THR A 370 -24.54 -13.88 12.03
CA THR A 370 -23.12 -13.77 11.65
C THR A 370 -22.88 -12.45 10.92
N LEU A 371 -21.64 -11.96 10.85
CA LEU A 371 -21.40 -10.70 10.15
C LEU A 371 -21.76 -10.77 8.65
N GLY A 372 -22.77 -10.01 8.26
CA GLY A 372 -23.31 -9.91 6.91
C GLY A 372 -24.20 -11.07 6.49
N SER A 373 -24.59 -11.97 7.40
CA SER A 373 -25.43 -13.13 7.08
C SER A 373 -25.94 -13.85 8.33
N TYR A 374 -26.66 -14.94 8.16
CA TYR A 374 -27.11 -15.79 9.26
C TYR A 374 -27.02 -17.27 8.86
N GLN A 375 -26.94 -18.13 9.86
CA GLN A 375 -26.99 -19.58 9.69
C GLN A 375 -28.23 -20.13 10.37
N CYS A 376 -29.07 -20.83 9.60
CA CYS A 376 -30.12 -21.66 10.16
C CYS A 376 -29.55 -23.03 10.52
N THR A 377 -29.84 -23.52 11.72
CA THR A 377 -29.44 -24.86 12.16
C THR A 377 -30.66 -25.74 12.42
N CYS A 378 -30.58 -26.99 11.96
CA CYS A 378 -31.58 -28.00 12.24
C CYS A 378 -31.26 -28.76 13.54
N PRO A 379 -32.27 -29.27 14.25
CA PRO A 379 -32.07 -30.23 15.33
C PRO A 379 -31.31 -31.48 14.83
N PRO A 380 -30.58 -32.17 15.72
CA PRO A 380 -29.88 -33.40 15.38
C PRO A 380 -30.81 -34.41 14.68
N GLY A 381 -30.37 -34.95 13.54
CA GLY A 381 -31.13 -35.94 12.75
C GLY A 381 -31.90 -35.37 11.55
N TYR A 382 -31.93 -34.05 11.37
CA TYR A 382 -32.54 -33.38 10.22
C TYR A 382 -31.49 -32.66 9.38
N ARG A 383 -31.77 -32.46 8.09
CA ARG A 383 -30.95 -31.68 7.14
C ARG A 383 -31.83 -30.57 6.57
N LEU A 384 -31.22 -29.41 6.31
CA LEU A 384 -31.86 -28.28 5.62
C LEU A 384 -32.31 -28.65 4.20
#